data_AF-A0A958T164-F1
#
_entry.id   AF-A0A958T164-F1
#
_cell.length_a   1.000
_cell.length_b   1.000
_cell.length_c   1.000
_cell.angle_alpha   90.00
_cell.angle_beta   90.00
_cell.angle_gamma   90.00
#
_symmetry.space_group_name_H-M   'P 1'
#
loop_
_entity.id
_entity.type
_entity.pdbx_description
1 polymer ?
#
loop_
_entity_poly.entity_id
_entity_poly.type
_entity_poly.pdbx_seq_one_letter_code
_entity_poly.pdbx_strand_id
1 'polypeptide(L)'
;ATPSTEHKVEIIDRPGAPQSTILYGLPTIDPSNPDYVALDVTNSILGGSFGSRITSNIREDKGYTYSPSSNIDTNYKSGVWYESADVTSDFTGASVNEIKKEIVRLQNEAPTKEELDGIKNYEAGIYVLQNSSPGGIIGQLNFLDLHELPDSWLENRVQNIMAVTPEQVSEMTKKYIKPEDMTLIIVGDKESVSKQIQETIKNEDLKQ
;
A
#
# COMPACT_ATOMS: atom_id res chain seq x y z
N ALA A 1 4.77 -2.82 22.14
CA ALA A 1 3.82 -3.93 21.94
C ALA A 1 4.20 -4.61 20.63
N THR A 2 4.17 -5.93 20.54
CA THR A 2 4.33 -6.62 19.25
C THR A 2 3.08 -6.35 18.41
N PRO A 3 3.19 -5.91 17.16
CA PRO A 3 2.02 -5.73 16.31
C PRO A 3 1.26 -7.04 16.17
N SER A 4 -0.07 -7.00 16.26
CA SER A 4 -0.95 -8.16 16.05
C SER A 4 -1.56 -8.05 14.66
N THR A 5 -1.50 -9.13 13.88
CA THR A 5 -2.33 -9.31 12.69
C THR A 5 -3.62 -10.00 13.13
N GLU A 6 -4.77 -9.45 12.76
CA GLU A 6 -6.07 -10.08 12.94
C GLU A 6 -6.89 -9.82 11.68
N HIS A 7 -7.40 -10.89 11.06
CA HIS A 7 -8.34 -10.77 9.95
C HIS A 7 -9.67 -10.26 10.50
N LYS A 8 -9.79 -8.94 10.53
CA LYS A 8 -10.92 -8.24 11.13
C LYS A 8 -11.58 -7.34 10.09
N VAL A 9 -12.91 -7.36 10.05
CA VAL A 9 -13.71 -6.46 9.24
C VAL A 9 -14.57 -5.62 10.15
N GLU A 10 -14.44 -4.30 10.06
CA GLU A 10 -15.21 -3.34 10.84
C GLU A 10 -15.88 -2.33 9.93
N ILE A 11 -17.20 -2.19 10.09
CA ILE A 11 -17.99 -1.19 9.37
C ILE A 11 -18.51 -0.17 10.39
N ILE A 12 -18.00 1.05 10.29
CA ILE A 12 -18.39 2.20 11.08
C ILE A 12 -19.52 2.92 10.33
N ASP A 13 -20.69 2.98 10.97
CA ASP A 13 -21.88 3.53 10.34
C ASP A 13 -21.81 5.05 10.23
N ARG A 14 -22.03 5.54 9.01
CA ARG A 14 -22.23 6.94 8.66
C ARG A 14 -23.48 7.01 7.77
N PRO A 15 -24.68 7.13 8.38
CA PRO A 15 -25.94 7.05 7.65
C PRO A 15 -26.04 8.07 6.51
N GLY A 16 -26.50 7.63 5.34
CA GLY A 16 -26.72 8.48 4.18
C GLY A 16 -25.44 8.98 3.50
N ALA A 17 -24.27 8.41 3.82
CA ALA A 17 -23.03 8.77 3.16
C ALA A 17 -23.04 8.35 1.68
N PRO A 18 -22.80 9.30 0.74
CA PRO A 18 -22.75 8.98 -0.70
C PRO A 18 -21.46 8.24 -1.10
N GLN A 19 -20.45 8.28 -0.24
CA GLN A 19 -19.18 7.58 -0.40
C GLN A 19 -18.85 6.81 0.87
N SER A 20 -18.06 5.75 0.72
CA SER A 20 -17.42 5.03 1.80
C SER A 20 -15.91 5.21 1.76
N THR A 21 -15.30 5.34 2.93
CA THR A 21 -13.84 5.33 3.10
C THR A 21 -13.42 3.91 3.42
N ILE A 22 -12.53 3.35 2.61
CA ILE A 22 -11.90 2.05 2.83
C ILE A 22 -10.50 2.29 3.39
N LEU A 23 -10.17 1.63 4.50
CA LEU A 23 -8.81 1.43 4.97
C LEU A 23 -8.55 -0.06 5.09
N TYR A 24 -7.56 -0.58 4.38
CA TYR A 24 -7.26 -1.99 4.37
C TYR A 24 -5.76 -2.22 4.52
N GLY A 25 -5.33 -2.78 5.65
CA GLY A 25 -3.90 -2.81 5.97
C GLY A 25 -3.52 -3.75 7.10
N LEU A 26 -2.21 -3.82 7.34
CA LEU A 26 -1.58 -4.71 8.30
C LEU A 26 -0.24 -4.13 8.80
N PRO A 27 0.23 -4.53 9.99
CA PRO A 27 1.60 -4.24 10.40
C PRO A 27 2.63 -4.81 9.42
N THR A 28 3.71 -4.06 9.21
CA THR A 28 4.83 -4.45 8.36
C THR A 28 6.17 -4.04 8.98
N ILE A 29 7.26 -4.30 8.25
CA ILE A 29 8.62 -3.97 8.65
C ILE A 29 8.87 -2.46 8.72
N ASP A 30 9.83 -2.06 9.54
CA ASP A 30 10.30 -0.69 9.64
C ASP A 30 11.56 -0.45 8.77
N PRO A 31 11.99 0.81 8.61
CA PRO A 31 13.14 1.19 7.77
C PRO A 31 14.48 0.54 8.09
N SER A 32 14.68 0.04 9.32
CA SER A 32 15.91 -0.66 9.70
C SER A 32 16.02 -2.07 9.11
N ASN A 33 14.91 -2.61 8.59
CA ASN A 33 14.90 -3.91 7.94
C ASN A 33 15.56 -3.84 6.55
N PRO A 34 16.44 -4.79 6.16
CA PRO A 34 17.10 -4.79 4.86
C PRO A 34 16.15 -4.85 3.67
N ASP A 35 14.94 -5.39 3.84
CA ASP A 35 13.94 -5.50 2.79
C ASP A 35 13.17 -4.18 2.56
N TYR A 36 13.30 -3.19 3.44
CA TYR A 36 12.44 -2.00 3.44
C TYR A 36 12.48 -1.25 2.11
N VAL A 37 13.66 -1.06 1.51
CA VAL A 37 13.77 -0.34 0.22
C VAL A 37 13.04 -1.10 -0.89
N ALA A 38 13.13 -2.43 -0.92
CA ALA A 38 12.42 -3.24 -1.89
C ALA A 38 10.90 -3.21 -1.65
N LEU A 39 10.47 -3.23 -0.38
CA LEU A 39 9.06 -3.11 -0.01
C LEU A 39 8.49 -1.74 -0.37
N ASP A 40 9.26 -0.67 -0.22
CA ASP A 40 8.84 0.69 -0.56
C ASP A 40 8.66 0.86 -2.08
N VAL A 41 9.60 0.34 -2.89
CA VAL A 41 9.43 0.24 -4.34
C VAL A 41 8.21 -0.61 -4.72
N THR A 42 7.96 -1.70 -3.98
CA THR A 42 6.78 -2.55 -4.16
C THR A 42 5.48 -1.78 -3.87
N ASN A 43 5.46 -0.98 -2.81
CA ASN A 43 4.33 -0.11 -2.49
C ASN A 43 4.05 0.87 -3.64
N SER A 44 5.08 1.49 -4.21
CA SER A 44 4.90 2.43 -5.33
C SER A 44 4.40 1.79 -6.61
N ILE A 45 4.75 0.52 -6.88
CA ILE A 45 4.12 -0.28 -7.94
C ILE A 45 2.65 -0.54 -7.64
N LEU A 46 2.33 -0.91 -6.40
CA LEU A 46 1.01 -1.38 -6.04
C LEU A 46 -0.01 -0.24 -5.96
N GLY A 47 0.24 0.79 -5.15
CA GLY A 47 -0.68 1.92 -4.92
C GLY A 47 -0.02 3.24 -4.50
N GLY A 48 1.30 3.29 -4.29
CA GLY A 48 2.02 4.46 -3.78
C GLY A 48 2.40 5.53 -4.80
N SER A 49 2.04 5.34 -6.07
CA SER A 49 2.32 6.30 -7.14
C SER A 49 1.11 6.50 -8.06
N PHE A 50 1.07 7.61 -8.80
CA PHE A 50 0.01 7.85 -9.78
C PHE A 50 -0.01 6.85 -10.94
N GLY A 51 1.13 6.21 -11.24
CA GLY A 51 1.24 5.15 -12.25
C GLY A 51 1.10 3.73 -11.68
N SER A 52 0.61 3.61 -10.44
CA SER A 52 0.47 2.32 -9.75
C SER A 52 -0.70 1.49 -10.28
N ARG A 53 -0.62 0.17 -10.07
CA ARG A 53 -1.64 -0.79 -10.52
C ARG A 53 -3.02 -0.51 -9.94
N ILE A 54 -3.10 -0.19 -8.64
CA ILE A 54 -4.35 0.15 -7.98
C ILE A 54 -4.94 1.43 -8.56
N THR A 55 -4.11 2.46 -8.81
CA THR A 55 -4.58 3.70 -9.42
C THR A 55 -5.14 3.44 -10.82
N SER A 56 -4.42 2.73 -11.69
CA SER A 56 -4.94 2.40 -13.02
C SER A 56 -6.23 1.56 -12.97
N ASN A 57 -6.28 0.51 -12.15
CA ASN A 57 -7.46 -0.36 -12.06
C ASN A 57 -8.70 0.37 -11.50
N ILE A 58 -8.58 1.03 -10.35
CA ILE A 58 -9.76 1.52 -9.63
C ILE A 58 -10.19 2.91 -10.12
N ARG A 59 -9.23 3.80 -10.43
CA ARG A 59 -9.52 5.17 -10.88
C ARG A 59 -9.68 5.25 -12.39
N GLU A 60 -8.74 4.73 -13.16
CA GLU A 60 -8.70 4.96 -14.61
C GLU A 60 -9.64 4.02 -15.37
N ASP A 61 -9.59 2.72 -15.07
CA ASP A 61 -10.41 1.73 -15.76
C ASP A 61 -11.87 1.73 -15.26
N LYS A 62 -12.07 1.92 -13.96
CA LYS A 62 -13.39 1.73 -13.31
C LYS A 62 -14.08 2.99 -12.84
N GLY A 63 -13.31 4.04 -12.54
CA GLY A 63 -13.87 5.29 -12.01
C GLY A 63 -14.59 5.15 -10.66
N TYR A 64 -14.22 4.16 -9.84
CA TYR A 64 -14.86 3.95 -8.52
C TYR A 64 -14.44 4.99 -7.49
N THR A 65 -13.23 5.52 -7.62
CA THR A 65 -12.69 6.61 -6.79
C THR A 65 -11.81 7.54 -7.61
N TYR A 66 -11.60 8.74 -7.08
CA TYR A 66 -10.69 9.72 -7.64
C TYR A 66 -9.22 9.48 -7.23
N SER A 67 -8.95 8.93 -6.04
CA SER A 67 -7.59 8.86 -5.48
C SER A 67 -7.40 7.65 -4.55
N PRO A 68 -7.43 6.42 -5.07
CA PRO A 68 -6.97 5.26 -4.30
C PRO A 68 -5.45 5.37 -4.12
N SER A 69 -4.93 4.93 -2.98
CA SER A 69 -3.49 4.95 -2.71
C SER A 69 -3.09 4.00 -1.60
N SER A 70 -1.88 3.45 -1.71
CA SER A 70 -1.25 2.66 -0.65
C SER A 70 -0.02 3.35 -0.09
N ASN A 71 0.19 3.22 1.21
CA ASN A 71 1.32 3.83 1.90
C ASN A 71 1.93 2.85 2.92
N ILE A 72 3.21 3.09 3.24
CA ILE A 72 3.88 2.47 4.40
C ILE A 72 4.09 3.57 5.44
N ASP A 73 3.24 3.58 6.46
CA ASP A 73 3.44 4.44 7.63
C ASP A 73 4.52 3.84 8.52
N THR A 74 5.59 4.61 8.72
CA THR A 74 6.76 4.17 9.49
C THR A 74 6.75 4.79 10.88
N ASN A 75 6.99 3.94 11.88
CA ASN A 75 7.13 4.32 13.28
C ASN A 75 8.45 3.76 13.82
N TYR A 76 8.89 4.19 15.00
CA TYR A 76 10.07 3.59 15.63
C TYR A 76 9.86 2.08 15.83
N LYS A 77 10.68 1.26 15.17
CA LYS A 77 10.68 -0.22 15.24
C LYS A 77 9.35 -0.89 14.83
N SER A 78 8.52 -0.23 14.03
CA SER A 78 7.33 -0.84 13.41
C SER A 78 6.89 -0.08 12.17
N GLY A 79 6.23 -0.76 11.23
CA GLY A 79 5.55 -0.13 10.11
C GLY A 79 4.10 -0.60 10.00
N VAL A 80 3.30 0.12 9.23
CA VAL A 80 1.96 -0.29 8.80
C VAL A 80 1.86 -0.07 7.30
N TRP A 81 1.56 -1.11 6.53
CA TRP A 81 1.16 -0.96 5.15
C TRP A 81 -0.37 -0.89 5.10
N TYR A 82 -0.91 0.07 4.37
CA TYR A 82 -2.35 0.14 4.15
C TYR A 82 -2.70 0.79 2.81
N GLU A 83 -3.81 0.34 2.25
CA GLU A 83 -4.52 0.97 1.14
C GLU A 83 -5.65 1.84 1.69
N SER A 84 -5.83 3.02 1.09
CA SER A 84 -6.88 3.99 1.42
C SER A 84 -7.59 4.45 0.15
N ALA A 85 -8.92 4.39 0.15
CA ALA A 85 -9.73 4.89 -0.96
C ALA A 85 -11.10 5.39 -0.50
N ASP A 86 -11.49 6.57 -0.98
CA ASP A 86 -12.86 7.08 -0.85
C ASP A 86 -13.64 6.73 -2.13
N VAL A 87 -14.57 5.79 -2.04
CA VAL A 87 -15.29 5.22 -3.18
C VAL A 87 -16.78 5.55 -3.10
N THR A 88 -17.47 5.63 -4.24
CA THR A 88 -18.94 5.73 -4.23
C THR A 88 -19.52 4.51 -3.50
N SER A 89 -20.51 4.72 -2.62
CA SER A 89 -21.02 3.67 -1.73
C SER A 89 -21.44 2.39 -2.47
N ASP A 90 -21.97 2.50 -3.69
CA ASP A 90 -22.38 1.38 -4.55
C ASP A 90 -21.23 0.47 -5.01
N PHE A 91 -19.98 0.97 -4.98
CA PHE A 91 -18.80 0.25 -5.44
C PHE A 91 -17.87 -0.17 -4.29
N THR A 92 -18.34 -0.13 -3.04
CA THR A 92 -17.50 -0.43 -1.86
C THR A 92 -16.96 -1.86 -1.92
N GLY A 93 -17.83 -2.85 -2.04
CA GLY A 93 -17.41 -4.26 -2.10
C GLY A 93 -16.61 -4.58 -3.36
N ALA A 94 -16.95 -3.96 -4.49
CA ALA A 94 -16.20 -4.10 -5.74
C ALA A 94 -14.77 -3.55 -5.60
N SER A 95 -14.60 -2.40 -4.95
CA SER A 95 -13.29 -1.78 -4.73
C SER A 95 -12.41 -2.65 -3.83
N VAL A 96 -12.95 -3.21 -2.75
CA VAL A 96 -12.22 -4.15 -1.88
C VAL A 96 -11.74 -5.38 -2.68
N ASN A 97 -12.58 -5.95 -3.55
CA ASN A 97 -12.19 -7.07 -4.39
C ASN A 97 -11.05 -6.72 -5.36
N GLU A 98 -11.05 -5.53 -5.92
CA GLU A 98 -10.02 -5.09 -6.86
C GLU A 98 -8.68 -4.80 -6.17
N ILE A 99 -8.71 -4.21 -4.97
CA ILE A 99 -7.52 -4.05 -4.13
C ILE A 99 -6.89 -5.42 -3.88
N LYS A 100 -7.68 -6.39 -3.41
CA LYS A 100 -7.21 -7.77 -3.16
C LYS A 100 -6.67 -8.42 -4.43
N LYS A 101 -7.37 -8.26 -5.55
CA LYS A 101 -6.97 -8.83 -6.83
C LYS A 101 -5.61 -8.29 -7.30
N GLU A 102 -5.35 -6.99 -7.19
CA GLU A 102 -4.05 -6.43 -7.57
C GLU A 102 -2.93 -6.91 -6.63
N ILE A 103 -3.19 -7.04 -5.33
CA ILE A 103 -2.24 -7.64 -4.38
C ILE A 103 -1.90 -9.08 -4.80
N VAL A 104 -2.92 -9.93 -4.95
CA VAL A 104 -2.74 -11.34 -5.32
C VAL A 104 -2.08 -11.49 -6.70
N ARG A 105 -2.42 -10.61 -7.64
CA ARG A 105 -1.77 -10.58 -8.95
C ARG A 105 -0.29 -10.25 -8.80
N LEU A 106 0.07 -9.21 -8.05
CA LEU A 106 1.48 -8.84 -7.85
C LEU A 106 2.26 -9.90 -7.06
N GLN A 107 1.61 -10.64 -6.17
CA GLN A 107 2.21 -11.82 -5.53
C GLN A 107 2.58 -12.90 -6.56
N ASN A 108 1.73 -13.17 -7.56
CA ASN A 108 1.89 -14.29 -8.48
C ASN A 108 2.59 -13.95 -9.79
N GLU A 109 2.48 -12.70 -10.22
CA GLU A 109 2.98 -12.18 -11.49
C GLU A 109 3.86 -10.96 -11.23
N ALA A 110 5.18 -11.15 -11.41
CA ALA A 110 6.15 -10.07 -11.32
C ALA A 110 5.83 -8.95 -12.34
N PRO A 111 6.10 -7.68 -11.99
CA PRO A 111 5.97 -6.57 -12.94
C PRO A 111 6.88 -6.76 -14.14
N THR A 112 6.54 -6.12 -15.25
CA THR A 112 7.50 -6.09 -16.36
C THR A 112 8.70 -5.24 -15.96
N LYS A 113 9.83 -5.42 -16.67
CA LYS A 113 11.00 -4.59 -16.44
C LYS A 113 10.68 -3.11 -16.70
N GLU A 114 9.90 -2.83 -17.74
CA GLU A 114 9.51 -1.47 -18.12
C GLU A 114 8.63 -0.81 -17.06
N GLU A 115 7.67 -1.55 -16.50
CA GLU A 115 6.81 -1.10 -15.40
C GLU A 115 7.66 -0.74 -14.17
N LEU A 116 8.56 -1.64 -13.77
CA LEU A 116 9.45 -1.43 -12.63
C LEU A 116 10.46 -0.30 -12.87
N ASP A 117 11.03 -0.19 -14.08
CA ASP A 117 11.98 0.88 -14.42
C ASP A 117 11.31 2.26 -14.33
N GLY A 118 10.04 2.39 -14.73
CA GLY A 118 9.25 3.61 -14.54
C GLY A 118 9.13 4.00 -13.06
N ILE A 119 8.81 3.03 -12.21
CA ILE A 119 8.63 3.26 -10.77
C ILE A 119 9.95 3.57 -10.07
N LYS A 120 11.04 2.86 -10.40
CA LYS A 120 12.36 3.16 -9.83
C LYS A 120 12.84 4.56 -10.18
N ASN A 121 12.59 5.02 -11.40
CA ASN A 121 12.90 6.39 -11.82
C ASN A 121 12.05 7.42 -11.07
N TYR A 122 10.76 7.13 -10.86
CA TYR A 122 9.88 7.97 -10.04
C TYR A 122 10.41 8.11 -8.61
N GLU A 123 10.66 6.99 -7.92
CA GLU A 123 11.16 6.95 -6.55
C GLU A 123 12.52 7.67 -6.39
N ALA A 124 13.46 7.40 -7.30
CA ALA A 124 14.75 8.09 -7.30
C ALA A 124 14.58 9.61 -7.51
N GLY A 125 13.66 10.03 -8.38
CA GLY A 125 13.32 11.43 -8.61
C GLY A 125 12.73 12.11 -7.37
N ILE A 126 11.77 11.45 -6.70
CA ILE A 126 11.18 11.94 -5.45
C ILE A 126 12.26 12.11 -4.38
N TYR A 127 13.18 11.15 -4.26
CA TYR A 127 14.29 11.24 -3.31
C TYR A 127 15.19 12.46 -3.59
N VAL A 128 15.53 12.74 -4.85
CA VAL A 128 16.30 13.94 -5.20
C VAL A 128 15.55 15.23 -4.83
N LEU A 129 14.24 15.28 -5.11
CA LEU A 129 13.41 16.44 -4.75
C LEU A 129 13.34 16.65 -3.24
N GLN A 130 13.18 15.59 -2.45
CA GLN A 130 13.20 15.65 -0.98
C GLN A 130 14.53 16.20 -0.44
N ASN A 131 15.64 16.01 -1.14
CA ASN A 131 16.96 16.51 -0.73
C ASN A 131 17.30 17.90 -1.29
N SER A 132 16.38 18.55 -2.00
CA SER A 132 16.61 19.84 -2.67
C SER A 132 16.36 21.09 -1.80
N SER A 133 15.92 20.92 -0.56
CA SER A 133 15.63 22.02 0.37
C SER A 133 16.17 21.76 1.78
N PRO A 134 16.49 22.81 2.56
CA PRO A 134 16.93 22.64 3.94
C PRO A 134 15.94 21.85 4.80
N GLY A 135 14.63 22.11 4.65
CA GLY A 135 13.59 21.38 5.39
C GLY A 135 13.54 19.90 5.03
N GLY A 136 13.72 19.59 3.75
CA GLY A 136 13.79 18.21 3.28
C GLY A 136 15.03 17.46 3.78
N ILE A 137 16.20 18.12 3.79
CA ILE A 137 17.43 17.56 4.40
C ILE A 137 17.23 17.29 5.90
N ILE A 138 16.65 18.24 6.65
CA ILE A 138 16.33 18.05 8.07
C ILE A 138 15.38 16.85 8.25
N GLY A 139 14.38 16.71 7.39
CA GLY A 139 13.48 15.56 7.39
C GLY A 139 14.20 14.22 7.22
N GLN A 140 15.15 14.14 6.29
CA GLN A 140 15.95 12.93 6.07
C GLN A 140 16.86 12.61 7.27
N LEU A 141 17.50 13.63 7.86
CA LEU A 141 18.33 13.43 9.06
C LEU A 141 17.50 12.98 10.27
N ASN A 142 16.31 13.56 10.45
CA ASN A 142 15.37 13.12 11.49
C ASN A 142 14.90 11.67 11.25
N PHE A 143 14.68 11.28 9.98
CA PHE A 143 14.30 9.93 9.63
C PHE A 143 15.43 8.92 9.95
N LEU A 144 16.69 9.25 9.61
CA LEU A 144 17.84 8.43 9.97
C LEU A 144 17.95 8.24 11.48
N ASP A 145 17.89 9.34 12.24
CA ASP A 145 18.00 9.32 13.70
C ASP A 145 16.87 8.52 14.35
N LEU A 146 15.62 8.79 13.93
CA LEU A 146 14.44 8.08 14.44
C LEU A 146 14.56 6.57 14.22
N HIS A 147 15.04 6.13 13.06
CA HIS A 147 15.11 4.72 12.70
C HIS A 147 16.49 4.08 12.97
N GLU A 148 17.38 4.79 13.65
CA GLU A 148 18.75 4.33 14.00
C GLU A 148 19.52 3.83 12.76
N LEU A 149 19.34 4.50 11.62
CA LEU A 149 19.92 4.12 10.34
C LEU A 149 21.33 4.70 10.17
N PRO A 150 22.25 3.98 9.51
CA PRO A 150 23.56 4.53 9.20
C PRO A 150 23.46 5.64 8.13
N ASP A 151 24.36 6.61 8.16
CA ASP A 151 24.44 7.69 7.15
C ASP A 151 24.48 7.15 5.72
N SER A 152 25.14 6.01 5.52
CA SER A 152 25.23 5.30 4.24
C SER A 152 23.86 4.89 3.67
N TRP A 153 22.80 4.88 4.48
CA TRP A 153 21.43 4.60 4.02
C TRP A 153 20.96 5.65 3.02
N LEU A 154 21.23 6.95 3.28
CA LEU A 154 20.91 8.03 2.36
C LEU A 154 21.81 8.00 1.12
N GLU A 155 23.11 7.72 1.30
CA GLU A 155 24.07 7.67 0.20
C GLU A 155 23.74 6.57 -0.81
N ASN A 156 23.33 5.40 -0.31
CA ASN A 156 23.04 4.23 -1.15
C ASN A 156 21.57 4.14 -1.57
N ARG A 157 20.68 5.06 -1.13
CA ARG A 157 19.24 4.97 -1.34
C ARG A 157 18.86 4.77 -2.81
N VAL A 158 19.39 5.62 -3.69
CA VAL A 158 19.13 5.53 -5.15
C VAL A 158 19.68 4.23 -5.72
N GLN A 159 20.90 3.84 -5.35
CA GLN A 159 21.49 2.59 -5.81
C GLN A 159 20.62 1.38 -5.41
N ASN A 160 20.13 1.37 -4.17
CA ASN A 160 19.29 0.30 -3.64
C ASN A 160 17.93 0.25 -4.34
N ILE A 161 17.30 1.40 -4.62
CA ILE A 161 16.07 1.49 -5.44
C ILE A 161 16.33 0.90 -6.84
N MET A 162 17.40 1.31 -7.50
CA MET A 162 17.70 0.88 -8.87
C MET A 162 18.05 -0.62 -8.98
N ALA A 163 18.54 -1.22 -7.89
CA ALA A 163 18.89 -2.63 -7.79
C ALA A 163 17.69 -3.57 -7.63
N VAL A 164 16.50 -3.04 -7.29
CA VAL A 164 15.29 -3.86 -7.13
C VAL A 164 14.94 -4.56 -8.45
N THR A 165 14.69 -5.87 -8.37
CA THR A 165 14.26 -6.70 -9.50
C THR A 165 12.76 -6.97 -9.48
N PRO A 166 12.15 -7.34 -10.63
CA PRO A 166 10.74 -7.72 -10.67
C PRO A 166 10.37 -8.86 -9.71
N GLU A 167 11.24 -9.85 -9.57
CA GLU A 167 11.02 -11.00 -8.70
C GLU A 167 10.98 -10.57 -7.24
N GLN A 168 11.89 -9.67 -6.83
CA GLN A 168 11.89 -9.11 -5.48
C GLN A 168 10.58 -8.39 -5.17
N VAL A 169 9.96 -7.71 -6.13
CA VAL A 169 8.66 -7.04 -5.93
C VAL A 169 7.57 -8.07 -5.57
N SER A 170 7.48 -9.16 -6.33
CA SER A 170 6.52 -10.23 -6.02
C SER A 170 6.84 -10.93 -4.71
N GLU A 171 8.12 -11.13 -4.40
CA GLU A 171 8.57 -11.70 -3.12
C GLU A 171 8.21 -10.80 -1.94
N MET A 172 8.42 -9.49 -2.03
CA MET A 172 8.05 -8.53 -0.99
C MET A 172 6.54 -8.51 -0.78
N THR A 173 5.77 -8.53 -1.87
CA THR A 173 4.31 -8.59 -1.80
C THR A 173 3.86 -9.86 -1.07
N LYS A 174 4.40 -11.04 -1.43
CA LYS A 174 4.11 -12.32 -0.77
C LYS A 174 4.50 -12.33 0.71
N LYS A 175 5.64 -11.70 1.03
CA LYS A 175 6.22 -11.74 2.37
C LYS A 175 5.51 -10.80 3.34
N TYR A 176 5.15 -9.60 2.89
CA TYR A 176 4.73 -8.50 3.76
C TYR A 176 3.32 -7.97 3.52
N ILE A 177 2.68 -8.27 2.37
CA ILE A 177 1.36 -7.73 2.01
C ILE A 177 0.41 -8.91 1.78
N LYS A 178 -0.15 -9.42 2.88
CA LYS A 178 -1.00 -10.62 2.92
C LYS A 178 -2.45 -10.27 3.21
N PRO A 179 -3.36 -10.33 2.22
CA PRO A 179 -4.77 -9.99 2.42
C PRO A 179 -5.45 -10.73 3.57
N GLU A 180 -5.04 -11.98 3.82
CA GLU A 180 -5.53 -12.83 4.91
C GLU A 180 -5.15 -12.33 6.31
N ASP A 181 -4.10 -11.51 6.44
CA ASP A 181 -3.63 -10.96 7.71
C ASP A 181 -4.12 -9.51 7.94
N MET A 182 -4.82 -8.93 6.95
CA MET A 182 -5.22 -7.53 6.96
C MET A 182 -6.52 -7.28 7.74
N THR A 183 -6.55 -6.11 8.38
CA THR A 183 -7.77 -5.52 8.93
C THR A 183 -8.40 -4.58 7.92
N LEU A 184 -9.69 -4.79 7.62
CA LEU A 184 -10.52 -3.94 6.78
C LEU A 184 -11.42 -3.06 7.65
N ILE A 185 -11.24 -1.75 7.56
CA ILE A 185 -12.12 -0.75 8.16
C ILE A 185 -12.85 -0.02 7.04
N ILE A 186 -14.17 0.10 7.18
CA ILE A 186 -14.99 0.87 6.26
C ILE A 186 -15.83 1.88 7.03
N VAL A 187 -15.80 3.14 6.62
CA VAL A 187 -16.67 4.19 7.13
C VAL A 187 -17.65 4.58 6.04
N GLY A 188 -18.95 4.34 6.23
CA GLY A 188 -19.96 4.62 5.21
C GLY A 188 -21.37 4.24 5.64
N ASP A 189 -22.34 4.34 4.74
CA ASP A 189 -23.72 3.92 5.01
C ASP A 189 -23.77 2.40 5.25
N LYS A 190 -23.95 1.99 6.51
CA LYS A 190 -23.80 0.59 6.90
C LYS A 190 -24.84 -0.32 6.24
N GLU A 191 -26.05 0.16 6.02
CA GLU A 191 -27.12 -0.63 5.38
C GLU A 191 -26.78 -0.97 3.93
N SER A 192 -26.24 0.00 3.18
CA SER A 192 -25.79 -0.18 1.80
C SER A 192 -24.53 -1.05 1.71
N VAL A 193 -23.52 -0.77 2.55
CA VAL A 193 -22.19 -1.40 2.47
C VAL A 193 -22.16 -2.83 3.00
N SER A 194 -22.88 -3.12 4.10
CA SER A 194 -22.75 -4.42 4.78
C SER A 194 -23.09 -5.61 3.87
N LYS A 195 -24.06 -5.45 2.97
CA LYS A 195 -24.45 -6.51 2.01
C LYS A 195 -23.32 -6.81 1.03
N GLN A 196 -22.73 -5.76 0.45
CA GLN A 196 -21.62 -5.88 -0.50
C GLN A 196 -20.41 -6.59 0.14
N ILE A 197 -20.08 -6.23 1.38
CA ILE A 197 -18.93 -6.81 2.09
C ILE A 197 -19.18 -8.27 2.49
N GLN A 198 -20.39 -8.62 2.91
CA GLN A 198 -20.74 -10.03 3.17
C GLN A 198 -20.62 -10.90 1.92
N GLU A 199 -20.99 -10.38 0.75
CA GLU A 199 -20.82 -11.08 -0.52
C GLU A 199 -19.35 -11.24 -0.87
N THR A 200 -18.54 -10.18 -0.70
CA THR A 200 -17.09 -10.23 -0.88
C THR A 200 -16.43 -11.30 0.00
N ILE A 201 -16.71 -11.33 1.31
CA ILE A 201 -16.11 -12.30 2.24
C ILE A 201 -16.57 -13.73 1.94
N LYS A 202 -17.86 -13.96 1.68
CA LYS A 202 -18.36 -15.32 1.36
C LYS A 202 -17.72 -15.91 0.11
N ASN A 203 -17.41 -15.08 -0.87
CA ASN A 203 -16.73 -15.51 -2.09
C ASN A 203 -15.27 -15.92 -1.84
N GLU A 204 -14.67 -15.55 -0.71
CA GLU A 204 -13.33 -15.95 -0.31
C GLU A 204 -13.32 -17.33 0.34
N ASP A 205 -14.27 -17.60 1.23
CA ASP A 205 -14.43 -18.92 1.88
C ASP A 205 -14.75 -20.04 0.86
N LEU A 206 -15.33 -19.69 -0.28
CA LEU A 206 -15.68 -20.64 -1.35
C LEU A 206 -14.52 -20.92 -2.34
N LYS A 207 -13.42 -20.17 -2.26
CA LYS A 207 -12.25 -20.30 -3.16
C LYS A 207 -11.03 -20.95 -2.49
N GLN A 208 -11.09 -21.22 -1.18
CA GLN A 208 -10.14 -22.07 -0.46
C GLN A 208 -10.54 -23.55 -0.57
#